data_AF-A0A3A5ZLE5-F1
#
_entry.id   AF-A0A3A5ZLE5-F1
#
_cell.length_a   1.000
_cell.length_b   1.000
_cell.length_c   1.000
_cell.angle_alpha   90.00
_cell.angle_beta   90.00
_cell.angle_gamma   90.00
#
_symmetry.space_group_name_H-M   'P 1'
#
loop_
_entity.id
_entity.type
_entity.pdbx_description
1 polymer ?
#
loop_
_entity_poly.entity_id
_entity_poly.type
_entity_poly.pdbx_seq_one_letter_code
_entity_poly.pdbx_strand_id
1 'polypeptide(L)'
;MTEELALQVLTLAVLASKGIKIARLSGNRNFDEKVVKAKMKSMKANGMLVPAIILDAMKVIEAGLEIVDFETGEIISAADAARYVVLADANHRYKAHLNLLEANKDLKDEEKYKGEFYLIYALNEEIAVSRMFSEINICTNPWKGGDFPKGAKMACKEKLPLLDFIVKLTEQGYPLPTASKWGTFKASITKEIMADAMAGKISDKLRKTNGLERGEKLLKAAEEHLSKEVLKSRTLVDWVINKYDEAGDEQKVSVIDNLVDFFSSLSKEKAEQIEKAKGQRGGDTKETIINRLLNKFYEQFTQSQRTSTDE
;
A
#
# COMPACT_ATOMS: atom_id res chain seq x y z
N MET A 1 -4.34 11.24 46.98
CA MET A 1 -3.22 10.60 46.28
C MET A 1 -3.72 10.37 44.87
N THR A 2 -3.43 11.30 43.97
CA THR A 2 -3.75 11.20 42.55
C THR A 2 -3.01 9.99 41.98
N GLU A 3 -3.73 8.99 41.50
CA GLU A 3 -3.13 7.84 40.80
C GLU A 3 -2.48 8.35 39.51
N GLU A 4 -1.20 8.71 39.58
CA GLU A 4 -0.28 8.76 38.44
C GLU A 4 0.03 7.33 37.95
N LEU A 5 -0.98 6.49 37.76
CA LEU A 5 -0.81 5.23 37.05
C LEU A 5 -0.86 5.53 35.55
N ALA A 6 0.30 5.97 35.06
CA ALA A 6 0.60 6.02 33.63
C ALA A 6 0.26 4.66 32.99
N LEU A 7 -0.33 4.68 31.80
CA LEU A 7 -0.56 3.53 30.90
C LEU A 7 0.57 2.48 31.05
N GLN A 8 0.24 1.27 31.46
CA GLN A 8 1.20 0.17 31.54
C GLN A 8 1.11 -0.73 30.32
N VAL A 9 2.22 -0.84 29.59
CA VAL A 9 2.41 -1.92 28.60
C VAL A 9 2.80 -3.19 29.34
N LEU A 10 2.04 -4.26 29.14
CA LEU A 10 2.26 -5.58 29.69
C LEU A 10 2.92 -6.49 28.65
N THR A 11 3.55 -7.57 29.12
CA THR A 11 4.00 -8.66 28.26
C THR A 11 3.11 -9.89 28.44
N LEU A 12 3.07 -10.77 27.43
CA LEU A 12 2.37 -12.04 27.53
C LEU A 12 2.93 -12.89 28.68
N ALA A 13 4.24 -12.87 28.90
CA ALA A 13 4.86 -13.55 30.05
C ALA A 13 4.32 -13.03 31.40
N VAL A 14 4.10 -11.73 31.55
CA VAL A 14 3.53 -11.14 32.78
C VAL A 14 2.06 -11.52 32.97
N LEU A 15 1.27 -11.60 31.88
CA LEU A 15 -0.11 -12.12 31.98
C LEU A 15 -0.12 -13.61 32.37
N ALA A 16 0.73 -14.41 31.73
CA ALA A 16 0.86 -15.84 32.01
C ALA A 16 1.30 -16.12 33.45
N SER A 17 2.23 -15.33 34.01
CA SER A 17 2.65 -15.48 35.42
C SER A 17 1.54 -15.18 36.42
N LYS A 18 0.51 -14.43 36.00
CA LYS A 18 -0.71 -14.16 36.79
C LYS A 18 -1.82 -15.18 36.53
N GLY A 19 -1.58 -16.20 35.70
CA GLY A 19 -2.59 -17.18 35.30
C GLY A 19 -3.68 -16.62 34.36
N ILE A 20 -3.42 -15.46 33.74
CA ILE A 20 -4.35 -14.80 32.81
C ILE A 20 -4.08 -15.30 31.40
N LYS A 21 -5.13 -15.72 30.71
CA LYS A 21 -5.13 -16.22 29.34
C LYS A 21 -5.69 -15.19 28.36
N ILE A 22 -5.48 -15.46 27.06
CA ILE A 22 -5.97 -14.64 25.96
C ILE A 22 -7.24 -15.24 25.36
N ALA A 23 -8.28 -14.42 25.25
CA ALA A 23 -9.52 -14.71 24.56
C ALA A 23 -9.66 -13.83 23.31
N ARG A 24 -10.60 -14.20 22.43
CA ARG A 24 -11.07 -13.38 21.30
C ARG A 24 -12.58 -13.44 21.18
N LEU A 25 -13.18 -12.50 20.46
CA LEU A 25 -14.59 -12.59 20.09
C LEU A 25 -14.83 -13.82 19.20
N SER A 26 -15.93 -14.53 19.41
CA SER A 26 -16.31 -15.66 18.55
C SER A 26 -16.60 -15.23 17.11
N GLY A 27 -17.20 -14.04 16.93
CA GLY A 27 -17.48 -13.42 15.63
C GLY A 27 -16.27 -12.85 14.90
N ASN A 28 -15.04 -12.94 15.44
CA ASN A 28 -13.86 -12.43 14.75
C ASN A 28 -13.56 -13.25 13.48
N ARG A 29 -13.19 -12.52 12.41
CA ARG A 29 -12.80 -13.10 11.12
C ARG A 29 -11.79 -14.26 11.27
N ASN A 30 -11.89 -15.23 10.38
CA ASN A 30 -10.95 -16.34 10.30
C ASN A 30 -9.50 -15.85 10.09
N PHE A 31 -8.55 -16.65 10.55
CA PHE A 31 -7.14 -16.38 10.30
C PHE A 31 -6.84 -16.55 8.82
N ASP A 32 -6.23 -15.53 8.22
CA ASP A 32 -5.74 -15.59 6.86
C ASP A 32 -4.27 -15.99 6.93
N GLU A 33 -3.93 -17.16 6.38
CA GLU A 33 -2.57 -17.69 6.44
C GLU A 33 -1.53 -16.78 5.81
N LYS A 34 -1.86 -16.10 4.71
CA LYS A 34 -0.92 -15.18 4.04
C LYS A 34 -0.64 -13.97 4.93
N VAL A 35 -1.69 -13.44 5.58
CA VAL A 35 -1.54 -12.34 6.54
C VAL A 35 -0.73 -12.77 7.75
N VAL A 36 -1.01 -13.95 8.32
CA VAL A 36 -0.25 -14.50 9.47
C VAL A 36 1.22 -14.70 9.09
N LYS A 37 1.52 -15.34 7.95
CA LYS A 37 2.90 -15.54 7.47
C LYS A 37 3.64 -14.21 7.25
N ALA A 38 2.96 -13.21 6.70
CA ALA A 38 3.53 -11.87 6.55
C ALA A 38 3.86 -11.21 7.91
N LYS A 39 3.00 -11.38 8.92
CA LYS A 39 3.26 -10.91 10.29
C LYS A 39 4.40 -11.68 10.96
N MET A 40 4.48 -13.00 10.77
CA MET A 40 5.61 -13.80 11.27
C MET A 40 6.95 -13.28 10.73
N LYS A 41 7.04 -13.04 9.41
CA LYS A 41 8.25 -12.47 8.77
C LYS A 41 8.60 -11.11 9.37
N SER A 42 7.60 -10.24 9.53
CA SER A 42 7.80 -8.90 10.11
C SER A 42 8.27 -8.97 11.56
N MET A 43 7.69 -9.83 12.39
CA MET A 43 8.04 -9.96 13.81
C MET A 43 9.43 -10.57 14.01
N LYS A 44 9.84 -11.53 13.17
CA LYS A 44 11.22 -12.04 13.18
C LYS A 44 12.25 -10.96 12.85
N ALA A 45 11.94 -10.09 11.89
CA ALA A 45 12.89 -9.09 11.42
C ALA A 45 12.93 -7.82 12.29
N ASN A 46 11.78 -7.41 12.84
CA ASN A 46 11.61 -6.08 13.43
C ASN A 46 11.06 -6.10 14.87
N GLY A 47 10.77 -7.28 15.42
CA GLY A 47 10.02 -7.40 16.67
C GLY A 47 8.58 -6.89 16.53
N MET A 48 7.93 -6.65 17.68
CA MET A 48 6.60 -6.07 17.74
C MET A 48 6.69 -4.55 17.88
N LEU A 49 6.21 -3.83 16.86
CA LEU A 49 6.33 -2.35 16.79
C LEU A 49 5.17 -1.61 17.48
N VAL A 50 4.06 -2.28 17.74
CA VAL A 50 2.83 -1.70 18.33
C VAL A 50 2.23 -2.73 19.28
N PRO A 51 1.86 -2.39 20.53
CA PRO A 51 1.20 -3.32 21.44
C PRO A 51 -0.16 -3.79 20.89
N ALA A 52 -0.65 -4.92 21.41
CA ALA A 52 -2.03 -5.35 21.20
C ALA A 52 -2.95 -4.68 22.22
N ILE A 53 -4.16 -4.34 21.82
CA ILE A 53 -5.18 -3.76 22.70
C ILE A 53 -6.00 -4.89 23.30
N ILE A 54 -6.15 -4.88 24.63
CA ILE A 54 -6.93 -5.85 25.39
C ILE A 54 -8.02 -5.20 26.23
N LEU A 55 -9.04 -6.00 26.57
CA LEU A 55 -10.15 -5.65 27.44
C LEU A 55 -10.32 -6.72 28.52
N ASP A 56 -10.91 -6.34 29.66
CA ASP A 56 -11.37 -7.32 30.66
C ASP A 56 -12.46 -8.20 30.06
N ALA A 57 -12.32 -9.53 30.19
CA ALA A 57 -13.28 -10.47 29.63
C ALA A 57 -14.69 -10.30 30.21
N MET A 58 -14.81 -9.98 31.51
CA MET A 58 -16.10 -9.76 32.14
C MET A 58 -16.86 -8.59 31.51
N LYS A 59 -16.18 -7.46 31.24
CA LYS A 59 -16.78 -6.30 30.57
C LYS A 59 -17.30 -6.65 29.17
N VAL A 60 -16.58 -7.50 28.45
CA VAL A 60 -16.98 -7.95 27.10
C VAL A 60 -18.22 -8.85 27.16
N ILE A 61 -18.28 -9.77 28.13
CA ILE A 61 -19.45 -10.64 28.35
C ILE A 61 -20.67 -9.83 28.81
N GLU A 62 -20.50 -8.89 29.74
CA GLU A 62 -21.57 -7.99 30.21
C GLU A 62 -22.11 -7.10 29.09
N ALA A 63 -21.28 -6.77 28.09
CA ALA A 63 -21.70 -6.10 26.87
C ALA A 63 -22.48 -7.02 25.90
N GLY A 64 -22.76 -8.27 26.28
CA GLY A 64 -23.54 -9.24 25.50
C GLY A 64 -22.75 -9.90 24.37
N LEU A 65 -21.41 -9.87 24.42
CA LEU A 65 -20.56 -10.45 23.38
C LEU A 65 -20.00 -11.82 23.81
N GLU A 66 -20.09 -12.79 22.90
CA GLU A 66 -19.51 -14.11 23.11
C GLU A 66 -18.00 -14.10 22.85
N ILE A 67 -17.25 -14.66 23.79
CA ILE A 67 -15.80 -14.80 23.72
C ILE A 67 -15.39 -16.27 23.79
N VAL A 68 -14.28 -16.58 23.14
CA VAL A 68 -13.70 -17.92 23.10
C VAL A 68 -12.22 -17.87 23.49
N ASP A 69 -11.72 -18.97 24.06
CA ASP A 69 -10.28 -19.17 24.25
C ASP A 69 -9.58 -19.07 22.89
N PHE A 70 -8.47 -18.33 22.84
CA PHE A 70 -7.83 -18.02 21.56
C PHE A 70 -7.27 -19.27 20.86
N GLU A 71 -6.80 -20.25 21.63
CA GLU A 71 -6.14 -21.45 21.11
C GLU A 71 -7.13 -22.59 20.88
N THR A 72 -8.01 -22.86 21.84
CA THR A 72 -8.95 -23.99 21.77
C THR A 72 -10.24 -23.64 21.02
N GLY A 73 -10.62 -22.36 21.01
CA GLY A 73 -11.90 -21.91 20.45
C GLY A 73 -13.12 -22.26 21.32
N GLU A 74 -12.91 -22.74 22.55
CA GLU A 74 -14.00 -23.03 23.49
C GLU A 74 -14.62 -21.74 24.03
N ILE A 75 -15.95 -21.72 24.15
CA ILE A 75 -16.70 -20.59 24.71
C ILE A 75 -16.33 -20.39 26.18
N ILE A 76 -16.10 -19.14 26.58
CA ILE A 76 -15.75 -18.79 27.95
C ILE A 76 -16.99 -18.23 28.66
N SER A 77 -17.28 -18.77 29.84
CA SER A 77 -18.40 -18.32 30.68
C SER A 77 -18.04 -17.10 31.54
N ALA A 78 -19.04 -16.41 32.08
CA ALA A 78 -18.83 -15.33 33.05
C ALA A 78 -18.08 -15.79 34.31
N ALA A 79 -18.25 -17.05 34.73
CA ALA A 79 -17.58 -17.61 35.90
C ALA A 79 -16.06 -17.74 35.70
N ASP A 80 -15.63 -17.95 34.45
CA ASP A 80 -14.21 -18.08 34.09
C ASP A 80 -13.58 -16.77 33.64
N ALA A 81 -14.38 -15.70 33.46
CA ALA A 81 -13.96 -14.44 32.87
C ALA A 81 -12.77 -13.78 33.59
N ALA A 82 -12.66 -13.92 34.92
CA ALA A 82 -11.54 -13.38 35.69
C ALA A 82 -10.17 -13.94 35.29
N ARG A 83 -10.14 -15.05 34.54
CA ARG A 83 -8.91 -15.70 34.05
C ARG A 83 -8.54 -15.27 32.63
N TYR A 84 -9.28 -14.34 32.02
CA TYR A 84 -9.09 -13.96 30.63
C TYR A 84 -9.06 -12.46 30.42
N VAL A 85 -8.27 -12.05 29.43
CA VAL A 85 -8.40 -10.76 28.73
C VAL A 85 -8.73 -11.02 27.28
N VAL A 86 -9.48 -10.11 26.65
CA VAL A 86 -9.96 -10.26 25.27
C VAL A 86 -9.15 -9.37 24.35
N LEU A 87 -8.62 -9.92 23.27
CA LEU A 87 -7.93 -9.15 22.22
C LEU A 87 -8.93 -8.31 21.42
N ALA A 88 -8.86 -6.98 21.61
CA ALA A 88 -9.59 -6.00 20.83
C ALA A 88 -9.01 -5.77 19.44
N ASP A 89 -7.68 -5.88 19.31
CA ASP A 89 -6.95 -5.80 18.06
C ASP A 89 -5.98 -6.99 17.90
N ALA A 90 -5.11 -6.96 16.88
CA ALA A 90 -3.94 -7.84 16.80
C ALA A 90 -4.17 -9.37 16.73
N ASN A 91 -5.39 -9.87 16.50
CA ASN A 91 -5.66 -11.33 16.41
C ASN A 91 -4.67 -12.08 15.48
N HIS A 92 -4.46 -11.62 14.23
CA HIS A 92 -3.48 -12.22 13.31
C HIS A 92 -2.02 -12.07 13.78
N ARG A 93 -1.68 -11.00 14.53
CA ARG A 93 -0.34 -10.80 15.11
C ARG A 93 -0.10 -11.77 16.28
N TYR A 94 -1.09 -11.96 17.15
CA TYR A 94 -1.00 -12.93 18.24
C TYR A 94 -0.89 -14.36 17.69
N LYS A 95 -1.69 -14.71 16.67
CA LYS A 95 -1.53 -16.00 15.98
C LYS A 95 -0.15 -16.18 15.34
N ALA A 96 0.41 -15.12 14.75
CA ALA A 96 1.77 -15.14 14.22
C ALA A 96 2.82 -15.37 15.32
N HIS A 97 2.67 -14.74 16.48
CA HIS A 97 3.53 -14.95 17.64
C HIS A 97 3.49 -16.40 18.12
N LEU A 98 2.29 -16.97 18.31
CA LEU A 98 2.13 -18.38 18.71
C LEU A 98 2.77 -19.33 17.68
N ASN A 99 2.54 -19.11 16.39
CA ASN A 99 3.14 -19.93 15.34
C ASN A 99 4.68 -19.83 15.32
N LEU A 100 5.26 -18.68 15.69
CA LEU A 100 6.70 -18.52 15.82
C LEU A 100 7.26 -19.29 17.02
N LEU A 101 6.58 -19.24 18.16
CA LEU A 101 6.95 -20.02 19.34
C LEU A 101 6.84 -21.53 19.09
N GLU A 102 5.82 -21.96 18.35
CA GLU A 102 5.69 -23.36 17.95
C GLU A 102 6.84 -23.79 17.05
N ALA A 103 7.14 -23.00 16.01
CA ALA A 103 8.23 -23.27 15.09
C ALA A 103 9.61 -23.28 15.77
N ASN A 104 9.78 -22.61 16.91
CA ASN A 104 11.04 -22.64 17.66
C ASN A 104 11.39 -24.03 18.20
N LYS A 105 10.41 -24.92 18.39
CA LYS A 105 10.65 -26.28 18.92
C LYS A 105 11.57 -27.10 18.00
N ASP A 106 11.52 -26.82 16.69
CA ASP A 106 12.28 -27.53 15.66
C ASP A 106 13.57 -26.80 15.23
N LEU A 107 13.92 -25.69 15.88
CA LEU A 107 15.05 -24.83 15.50
C LEU A 107 16.19 -24.85 16.53
N LYS A 108 17.42 -24.64 16.04
CA LYS A 108 18.58 -24.37 16.90
C LYS A 108 18.41 -23.02 17.59
N ASP A 109 19.04 -22.84 18.76
CA ASP A 109 18.78 -21.67 19.61
C ASP A 109 19.11 -20.33 18.93
N GLU A 110 20.10 -20.32 18.03
CA GLU A 110 20.50 -19.15 17.26
C GLU A 110 19.46 -18.72 16.22
N GLU A 111 18.60 -19.64 15.79
CA GLU A 111 17.57 -19.42 14.76
C GLU A 111 16.18 -19.13 15.36
N LYS A 112 16.03 -19.31 16.68
CA LYS A 112 14.77 -19.13 17.39
C LYS A 112 14.34 -17.67 17.40
N TYR A 113 13.04 -17.47 17.21
CA TYR A 113 12.37 -16.21 17.51
C TYR A 113 12.34 -16.00 19.02
N LYS A 114 13.00 -14.96 19.52
CA LYS A 114 13.10 -14.63 20.96
C LYS A 114 12.28 -13.40 21.35
N GLY A 115 11.38 -12.94 20.48
CA GLY A 115 10.61 -11.72 20.70
C GLY A 115 9.43 -11.93 21.64
N GLU A 116 9.16 -10.94 22.48
CA GLU A 116 8.01 -10.91 23.40
C GLU A 116 6.74 -10.37 22.70
N PHE A 117 5.57 -10.68 23.26
CA PHE A 117 4.29 -10.11 22.83
C PHE A 117 3.79 -9.06 23.83
N TYR A 118 3.60 -7.83 23.36
CA TYR A 118 3.25 -6.68 24.19
C TYR A 118 1.77 -6.35 24.08
N LEU A 119 1.15 -6.05 25.21
CA LEU A 119 -0.28 -5.75 25.31
C LEU A 119 -0.51 -4.48 26.11
N ILE A 120 -1.63 -3.81 25.89
CA ILE A 120 -2.08 -2.66 26.65
C ILE A 120 -3.59 -2.72 26.80
N TYR A 121 -4.09 -2.36 27.98
CA TYR A 121 -5.53 -2.20 28.16
C TYR A 121 -6.06 -1.06 27.28
N ALA A 122 -7.31 -1.17 26.87
CA ALA A 122 -7.98 -0.12 26.13
C ALA A 122 -7.91 1.22 26.88
N LEU A 123 -7.54 2.28 26.16
CA LEU A 123 -7.23 3.58 26.78
C LEU A 123 -8.47 4.36 27.23
N ASN A 124 -9.62 4.05 26.64
CA ASN A 124 -10.88 4.69 26.96
C ASN A 124 -11.92 3.61 27.27
N GLU A 125 -12.25 3.44 28.54
CA GLU A 125 -13.23 2.46 29.01
C GLU A 125 -14.65 3.03 29.13
N GLU A 126 -14.87 4.32 28.83
CA GLU A 126 -16.16 5.00 29.00
C GLU A 126 -17.14 4.74 27.85
N ILE A 127 -16.65 4.18 26.73
CA ILE A 127 -17.47 3.89 25.55
C ILE A 127 -17.94 2.43 25.54
N ALA A 128 -19.05 2.18 24.85
CA ALA A 128 -19.54 0.82 24.63
C ALA A 128 -18.46 -0.05 23.96
N VAL A 129 -18.30 -1.27 24.46
CA VAL A 129 -17.32 -2.26 23.97
C VAL A 129 -17.45 -2.46 22.45
N SER A 130 -18.68 -2.59 21.93
CA SER A 130 -18.95 -2.74 20.49
C SER A 130 -18.45 -1.54 19.67
N ARG A 131 -18.63 -0.31 20.18
CA ARG A 131 -18.13 0.91 19.55
C ARG A 131 -16.61 0.93 19.53
N MET A 132 -15.97 0.51 20.62
CA MET A 132 -14.51 0.42 20.69
C MET A 132 -13.95 -0.55 19.64
N PHE A 133 -14.53 -1.75 19.54
CA PHE A 133 -14.14 -2.73 18.52
C PHE A 133 -14.29 -2.16 17.11
N SER A 134 -15.43 -1.52 16.79
CA SER A 134 -15.63 -0.92 15.46
C SER A 134 -14.62 0.20 15.18
N GLU A 135 -14.37 1.07 16.16
CA GLU A 135 -13.52 2.24 15.96
C GLU A 135 -12.06 1.83 15.73
N ILE A 136 -11.53 0.93 16.57
CA ILE A 136 -10.17 0.37 16.41
C ILE A 136 -9.94 -0.16 14.99
N ASN A 137 -10.95 -0.79 14.40
CA ASN A 137 -10.85 -1.41 13.09
C ASN A 137 -11.11 -0.45 11.92
N ILE A 138 -11.86 0.64 12.12
CA ILE A 138 -12.25 1.57 11.04
C ILE A 138 -11.34 2.80 10.99
N CYS A 139 -10.88 3.31 12.14
CA CYS A 139 -10.13 4.57 12.20
C CYS A 139 -8.66 4.45 11.81
N THR A 140 -8.15 3.22 11.66
CA THR A 140 -6.77 2.98 11.24
C THR A 140 -6.67 2.87 9.72
N ASN A 141 -6.00 3.84 9.09
CA ASN A 141 -5.70 3.81 7.65
C ASN A 141 -4.22 3.47 7.41
N PRO A 142 -3.91 2.32 6.76
CA PRO A 142 -2.55 2.04 6.32
C PRO A 142 -2.05 3.08 5.32
N TRP A 143 -0.73 3.27 5.28
CA TRP A 143 -0.09 4.08 4.24
C TRP A 143 -0.50 3.61 2.84
N LYS A 144 -0.91 4.56 2.02
CA LYS A 144 -1.22 4.40 0.60
C LYS A 144 0.06 4.50 -0.22
N GLY A 145 -0.03 4.17 -1.52
CA GLY A 145 1.13 4.13 -2.41
C GLY A 145 1.91 5.45 -2.50
N GLY A 146 1.25 6.60 -2.36
CA GLY A 146 1.91 7.91 -2.38
C GLY A 146 2.65 8.29 -1.09
N ASP A 147 2.41 7.60 0.02
CA ASP A 147 3.08 7.89 1.30
C ASP A 147 4.51 7.32 1.31
N PHE A 148 4.71 6.17 0.66
CA PHE A 148 6.02 5.49 0.62
C PHE A 148 7.13 6.32 -0.06
N PRO A 149 6.93 6.95 -1.24
CA PRO A 149 7.94 7.82 -1.84
C PRO A 149 8.34 9.00 -0.94
N LYS A 150 7.38 9.61 -0.23
CA LYS A 150 7.66 10.70 0.71
C LYS A 150 8.53 10.22 1.86
N GLY A 151 8.16 9.10 2.47
CA GLY A 151 8.97 8.48 3.53
C GLY A 151 10.37 8.12 3.03
N ALA A 152 10.48 7.54 1.83
CA ALA A 152 11.76 7.23 1.20
C ALA A 152 12.61 8.49 1.00
N LYS A 153 12.03 9.59 0.49
CA LYS A 153 12.74 10.85 0.31
C LYS A 153 13.18 11.49 1.63
N MET A 154 12.35 11.40 2.68
CA MET A 154 12.71 11.90 4.01
C MET A 154 13.89 11.16 4.62
N ALA A 155 13.96 9.84 4.43
CA ALA A 155 15.01 9.00 4.99
C ALA A 155 16.28 8.94 4.12
N CYS A 156 16.15 9.11 2.80
CA CYS A 156 17.25 9.00 1.86
C CYS A 156 18.15 10.23 1.92
N LYS A 157 19.45 10.01 2.14
CA LYS A 157 20.48 11.06 2.11
C LYS A 157 21.12 11.23 0.72
N GLU A 158 20.88 10.30 -0.19
CA GLU A 158 21.40 10.32 -1.56
C GLU A 158 20.50 11.18 -2.45
N LYS A 159 21.10 11.96 -3.36
CA LYS A 159 20.33 12.71 -4.36
C LYS A 159 19.85 11.76 -5.45
N LEU A 160 18.55 11.49 -5.46
CA LEU A 160 17.90 10.56 -6.40
C LEU A 160 16.86 11.29 -7.24
N PRO A 161 17.21 11.80 -8.44
CA PRO A 161 16.30 12.59 -9.29
C PRO A 161 15.00 11.84 -9.65
N LEU A 162 15.08 10.52 -9.87
CA LEU A 162 13.91 9.71 -10.14
C LEU A 162 12.96 9.65 -8.93
N LEU A 163 13.50 9.59 -7.70
CA LEU A 163 12.70 9.62 -6.49
C LEU A 163 12.02 10.99 -6.33
N ASP A 164 12.73 12.08 -6.60
CA ASP A 164 12.16 13.44 -6.59
C ASP A 164 11.00 13.58 -7.56
N PHE A 165 11.15 13.05 -8.78
CA PHE A 165 10.09 13.03 -9.78
C PHE A 165 8.87 12.21 -9.33
N ILE A 166 9.09 11.01 -8.79
CA ILE A 166 7.99 10.17 -8.28
C ILE A 166 7.27 10.83 -7.10
N VAL A 167 8.01 11.48 -6.19
CA VAL A 167 7.40 12.25 -5.07
C VAL A 167 6.53 13.37 -5.62
N LYS A 168 7.05 14.19 -6.55
CA LYS A 168 6.28 15.28 -7.18
C LYS A 168 4.96 14.76 -7.78
N LEU A 169 4.99 13.67 -8.53
CA LEU A 169 3.77 13.11 -9.13
C LEU A 169 2.81 12.54 -8.09
N THR A 170 3.31 11.78 -7.12
CA THR A 170 2.44 11.21 -6.08
C THR A 170 1.81 12.28 -5.17
N GLU A 171 2.48 13.42 -4.96
CA GLU A 171 1.90 14.62 -4.31
C GLU A 171 0.78 15.26 -5.12
N GLN A 172 0.86 15.19 -6.44
CA GLN A 172 -0.21 15.63 -7.35
C GLN A 172 -1.35 14.60 -7.48
N GLY A 173 -1.28 13.50 -6.73
CA GLY A 173 -2.32 12.46 -6.68
C GLY A 173 -2.16 11.36 -7.73
N TYR A 174 -1.01 11.26 -8.40
CA TYR A 174 -0.74 10.14 -9.29
C TYR A 174 -0.55 8.85 -8.48
N PRO A 175 -1.16 7.72 -8.88
CA PRO A 175 -0.84 6.43 -8.29
C PRO A 175 0.65 6.10 -8.46
N LEU A 176 1.28 5.53 -7.43
CA LEU A 176 2.69 5.13 -7.47
C LEU A 176 3.06 4.32 -8.74
N PRO A 177 2.27 3.32 -9.20
CA PRO A 177 2.58 2.60 -10.42
C PRO A 177 2.60 3.51 -11.66
N THR A 178 1.70 4.48 -11.76
CA THR A 178 1.66 5.45 -12.87
C THR A 178 2.88 6.37 -12.81
N ALA A 179 3.21 6.92 -11.65
CA ALA A 179 4.39 7.76 -11.46
C ALA A 179 5.70 7.02 -11.78
N SER A 180 5.82 5.75 -11.35
CA SER A 180 6.93 4.86 -11.71
C SER A 180 7.05 4.69 -13.22
N LYS A 181 5.93 4.51 -13.92
CA LYS A 181 5.93 4.31 -15.37
C LYS A 181 6.36 5.56 -16.11
N TRP A 182 5.88 6.73 -15.72
CA TRP A 182 6.36 7.99 -16.31
C TRP A 182 7.87 8.15 -16.14
N GLY A 183 8.41 7.92 -14.95
CA GLY A 183 9.84 8.14 -14.69
C GLY A 183 10.78 7.05 -15.21
N THR A 184 10.29 5.83 -15.47
CA THR A 184 11.16 4.69 -15.82
C THR A 184 10.79 3.99 -17.12
N PHE A 185 9.59 4.22 -17.65
CA PHE A 185 8.93 3.44 -18.72
C PHE A 185 8.79 1.95 -18.38
N LYS A 186 8.82 1.61 -17.10
CA LYS A 186 8.66 0.24 -16.60
C LYS A 186 7.81 0.26 -15.33
N ALA A 187 7.09 -0.82 -15.06
CA ALA A 187 6.44 -1.01 -13.75
C ALA A 187 7.46 -1.49 -12.69
N SER A 188 8.52 -0.70 -12.45
CA SER A 188 9.72 -1.21 -11.78
C SER A 188 9.90 -0.75 -10.34
N ILE A 189 9.27 0.37 -9.94
CA ILE A 189 9.36 0.95 -8.60
C ILE A 189 8.10 0.60 -7.80
N THR A 190 8.28 -0.12 -6.69
CA THR A 190 7.20 -0.63 -5.84
C THR A 190 7.25 -0.04 -4.44
N LYS A 191 6.22 -0.31 -3.63
CA LYS A 191 6.18 0.13 -2.22
C LYS A 191 7.32 -0.49 -1.41
N GLU A 192 7.69 -1.72 -1.73
CA GLU A 192 8.79 -2.46 -1.09
C GLU A 192 10.13 -1.81 -1.38
N ILE A 193 10.39 -1.40 -2.63
CA ILE A 193 11.60 -0.65 -2.99
C ILE A 193 11.69 0.67 -2.21
N MET A 194 10.56 1.37 -2.05
CA MET A 194 10.52 2.60 -1.25
C MET A 194 10.72 2.32 0.24
N ALA A 195 10.17 1.22 0.77
CA ALA A 195 10.38 0.81 2.15
C ALA A 195 11.83 0.40 2.43
N ASP A 196 12.46 -0.33 1.52
CA ASP A 196 13.89 -0.64 1.58
C ASP A 196 14.73 0.64 1.54
N ALA A 197 14.35 1.61 0.70
CA ALA A 197 15.01 2.90 0.66
C ALA A 197 14.91 3.67 2.00
N MET A 198 13.77 3.59 2.69
CA MET A 198 13.60 4.13 4.05
C MET A 198 14.54 3.48 5.07
N ALA A 199 14.85 2.19 4.90
CA ALA A 199 15.82 1.46 5.70
C ALA A 199 17.27 1.65 5.26
N GLY A 200 17.56 2.61 4.35
CA GLY A 200 18.88 2.87 3.81
C GLY A 200 19.35 1.89 2.72
N LYS A 201 18.51 0.92 2.32
CA LYS A 201 18.80 -0.06 1.26
C LYS A 201 18.34 0.49 -0.08
N ILE A 202 19.11 1.43 -0.63
CA ILE A 202 18.78 2.11 -1.89
C ILE A 202 18.99 1.17 -3.09
N SER A 203 17.90 0.82 -3.77
CA SER A 203 17.92 0.03 -5.01
C SER A 203 18.51 0.82 -6.19
N ASP A 204 19.32 0.17 -7.03
CA ASP A 204 19.84 0.75 -8.27
C ASP A 204 18.74 1.20 -9.24
N LYS A 205 17.54 0.65 -9.12
CA LYS A 205 16.38 1.11 -9.91
C LYS A 205 16.06 2.58 -9.64
N LEU A 206 16.27 3.08 -8.42
CA LEU A 206 16.05 4.48 -8.06
C LEU A 206 17.18 5.41 -8.56
N ARG A 207 18.36 4.86 -8.86
CA ARG A 207 19.49 5.59 -9.45
C ARG A 207 19.41 5.72 -10.97
N LYS A 208 18.64 4.85 -11.63
CA LYS A 208 18.50 4.83 -13.09
C LYS A 208 17.58 5.95 -13.57
N THR A 209 18.15 6.92 -14.29
CA THR A 209 17.44 8.08 -14.82
C THR A 209 17.25 8.04 -16.34
N ASN A 210 17.59 6.93 -17.01
CA ASN A 210 17.48 6.79 -18.47
C ASN A 210 16.06 7.01 -19.02
N GLY A 211 15.03 6.82 -18.18
CA GLY A 211 13.64 7.11 -18.54
C GLY A 211 13.10 8.43 -18.05
N LEU A 212 13.86 9.18 -17.26
CA LEU A 212 13.35 10.34 -16.53
C LEU A 212 13.08 11.51 -17.48
N GLU A 213 14.09 11.90 -18.27
CA GLU A 213 13.98 13.04 -19.18
C GLU A 213 12.85 12.86 -20.20
N ARG A 214 12.73 11.68 -20.81
CA ARG A 214 11.64 11.37 -21.74
C ARG A 214 10.27 11.45 -21.05
N GLY A 215 10.16 10.93 -19.83
CA GLY A 215 8.94 10.98 -19.04
C GLY A 215 8.50 12.40 -18.72
N GLU A 216 9.46 13.24 -18.32
CA GLU A 216 9.22 14.66 -18.04
C GLU A 216 8.75 15.43 -19.28
N LYS A 217 9.41 15.23 -20.43
CA LYS A 217 9.03 15.89 -21.70
C LYS A 217 7.61 15.52 -22.14
N LEU A 218 7.29 14.24 -22.18
CA LEU A 218 5.98 13.76 -22.61
C LEU A 218 4.87 14.17 -21.65
N LEU A 219 5.11 14.05 -20.34
CA LEU A 219 4.11 14.44 -19.37
C LEU A 219 3.83 15.95 -19.42
N LYS A 220 4.87 16.76 -19.62
CA LYS A 220 4.72 18.21 -19.81
C LYS A 220 3.88 18.52 -21.05
N ALA A 221 4.19 17.92 -22.20
CA ALA A 221 3.43 18.13 -23.44
C ALA A 221 1.96 17.67 -23.29
N ALA A 222 1.74 16.53 -22.65
CA ALA A 222 0.38 16.02 -22.40
C ALA A 222 -0.40 16.90 -21.41
N GLU A 223 0.25 17.47 -20.38
CA GLU A 223 -0.40 18.31 -19.35
C GLU A 223 -0.93 19.64 -19.90
N GLU A 224 -0.43 20.11 -21.04
CA GLU A 224 -0.94 21.33 -21.69
C GLU A 224 -2.36 21.14 -22.27
N HIS A 225 -2.74 19.92 -22.64
CA HIS A 225 -3.98 19.64 -23.35
C HIS A 225 -4.91 18.63 -22.65
N LEU A 226 -4.37 17.75 -21.80
CA LEU A 226 -5.14 16.70 -21.13
C LEU A 226 -5.25 16.97 -19.62
N SER A 227 -6.44 16.72 -19.09
CA SER A 227 -6.72 16.83 -17.66
C SER A 227 -5.89 15.87 -16.81
N LYS A 228 -5.62 16.29 -15.58
CA LYS A 228 -4.93 15.48 -14.57
C LYS A 228 -5.54 14.10 -14.36
N GLU A 229 -6.86 13.94 -14.51
CA GLU A 229 -7.51 12.64 -14.36
C GLU A 229 -7.10 11.65 -15.47
N VAL A 230 -6.88 12.12 -16.69
CA VAL A 230 -6.33 11.30 -17.77
C VAL A 230 -4.84 11.02 -17.53
N LEU A 231 -4.06 12.01 -17.12
CA LEU A 231 -2.61 11.86 -16.89
C LEU A 231 -2.27 10.89 -15.74
N LYS A 232 -3.09 10.89 -14.67
CA LYS A 232 -2.98 9.96 -13.54
C LYS A 232 -3.38 8.53 -13.91
N SER A 233 -4.15 8.37 -14.99
CA SER A 233 -4.55 7.05 -15.47
C SER A 233 -3.35 6.29 -15.99
N ARG A 234 -3.33 5.00 -15.69
CA ARG A 234 -2.33 4.08 -16.25
C ARG A 234 -2.50 3.92 -17.77
N THR A 235 -3.70 4.11 -18.31
CA THR A 235 -3.99 3.93 -19.74
C THR A 235 -3.10 4.79 -20.63
N LEU A 236 -2.94 6.08 -20.31
CA LEU A 236 -2.18 7.00 -21.17
C LEU A 236 -0.69 6.62 -21.21
N VAL A 237 -0.08 6.43 -20.05
CA VAL A 237 1.35 6.08 -19.98
C VAL A 237 1.63 4.69 -20.54
N ASP A 238 0.70 3.74 -20.39
CA ASP A 238 0.83 2.40 -20.98
C ASP A 238 0.77 2.49 -22.51
N TRP A 239 -0.11 3.32 -23.07
CA TRP A 239 -0.16 3.56 -24.52
C TRP A 239 1.14 4.18 -25.04
N VAL A 240 1.68 5.19 -24.35
CA VAL A 240 2.97 5.81 -24.69
C VAL A 240 4.11 4.79 -24.65
N ILE A 241 4.19 3.99 -23.58
CA ILE A 241 5.22 2.96 -23.43
C ILE A 241 5.10 1.92 -24.53
N ASN A 242 3.88 1.49 -24.90
CA ASN A 242 3.69 0.55 -25.99
C ASN A 242 4.23 1.10 -27.32
N LYS A 243 3.96 2.38 -27.65
CA LYS A 243 4.52 3.00 -28.86
C LYS A 243 6.05 3.05 -28.85
N TYR A 244 6.64 3.31 -27.68
CA TYR A 244 8.09 3.30 -27.51
C TYR A 244 8.70 1.89 -27.62
N ASP A 245 8.04 0.88 -27.07
CA ASP A 245 8.52 -0.51 -27.06
C ASP A 245 8.34 -1.20 -28.43
N GLU A 246 7.34 -0.81 -29.22
CA GLU A 246 7.13 -1.26 -30.61
C GLU A 246 8.19 -0.69 -31.58
N ALA A 247 8.86 0.40 -31.20
CA ALA A 247 9.88 1.04 -32.03
C ALA A 247 11.21 0.28 -32.01
N GLY A 248 11.87 0.19 -33.17
CA GLY A 248 13.26 -0.27 -33.24
C GLY A 248 14.19 0.65 -32.43
N ASP A 249 15.30 0.12 -31.92
CA ASP A 249 16.19 0.88 -31.02
C ASP A 249 16.70 2.20 -31.62
N GLU A 250 16.99 2.21 -32.92
CA GLU A 250 17.41 3.42 -33.66
C GLU A 250 16.29 4.48 -33.79
N GLN A 251 15.03 4.06 -33.71
CA GLN A 251 13.85 4.91 -33.88
C GLN A 251 13.27 5.41 -32.56
N LYS A 252 13.76 4.91 -31.42
CA LYS A 252 13.19 5.24 -30.11
C LYS A 252 13.25 6.72 -29.78
N VAL A 253 14.32 7.42 -30.17
CA VAL A 253 14.45 8.87 -29.96
C VAL A 253 13.38 9.61 -30.78
N SER A 254 13.28 9.32 -32.09
CA SER A 254 12.30 9.98 -32.96
C SER A 254 10.86 9.66 -32.58
N VAL A 255 10.59 8.47 -32.05
CA VAL A 255 9.25 8.14 -31.52
C VAL A 255 8.90 8.97 -30.29
N ILE A 256 9.85 9.24 -29.38
CA ILE A 256 9.58 10.13 -28.25
C ILE A 256 9.29 11.55 -28.75
N ASP A 257 10.10 12.08 -29.66
CA ASP A 257 9.91 13.44 -30.20
C ASP A 257 8.56 13.56 -30.92
N ASN A 258 8.21 12.58 -31.77
CA ASN A 258 6.90 12.54 -32.43
C ASN A 258 5.72 12.47 -31.45
N LEU A 259 5.87 11.74 -30.33
CA LEU A 259 4.83 11.66 -29.31
C LEU A 259 4.71 12.99 -28.54
N VAL A 260 5.82 13.70 -28.29
CA VAL A 260 5.80 15.05 -27.72
C VAL A 260 5.06 16.00 -28.65
N ASP A 261 5.42 16.04 -29.93
CA ASP A 261 4.77 16.89 -30.94
C ASP A 261 3.29 16.54 -31.12
N PHE A 262 2.96 15.24 -31.09
CA PHE A 262 1.57 14.79 -31.10
C PHE A 262 0.76 15.37 -29.94
N PHE A 263 1.26 15.26 -28.70
CA PHE A 263 0.55 15.80 -27.54
C PHE A 263 0.44 17.32 -27.59
N SER A 264 1.50 18.03 -28.00
CA SER A 264 1.49 19.49 -28.16
C SER A 264 0.61 19.99 -29.32
N SER A 265 0.26 19.12 -30.27
CA SER A 265 -0.66 19.44 -31.37
C SER A 265 -2.12 19.06 -31.10
N LEU A 266 -2.43 18.53 -29.90
CA LEU A 266 -3.75 17.99 -29.61
C LEU A 266 -4.80 19.12 -29.53
N SER A 267 -5.75 19.13 -30.45
CA SER A 267 -6.84 20.10 -30.42
C SER A 267 -7.73 19.90 -29.20
N LYS A 268 -8.42 20.97 -28.78
CA LYS A 268 -9.36 20.93 -27.66
C LYS A 268 -10.44 19.86 -27.86
N GLU A 269 -10.95 19.71 -29.08
CA GLU A 269 -11.99 18.74 -29.42
C GLU A 269 -11.49 17.28 -29.30
N LYS A 270 -10.22 17.02 -29.67
CA LYS A 270 -9.61 15.69 -29.52
C LYS A 270 -9.34 15.39 -28.05
N ALA A 271 -8.83 16.35 -27.29
CA ALA A 271 -8.64 16.23 -25.85
C ALA A 271 -9.97 15.92 -25.13
N GLU A 272 -11.03 16.68 -25.42
CA GLU A 272 -12.34 16.47 -24.82
C GLU A 272 -12.92 15.07 -25.11
N GLN A 273 -12.68 14.53 -26.31
CA GLN A 273 -13.11 13.16 -26.65
C GLN A 273 -12.41 12.10 -25.78
N ILE A 274 -11.11 12.28 -25.51
CA ILE A 274 -10.34 11.37 -24.63
C ILE A 274 -10.87 11.47 -23.20
N GLU A 275 -11.09 12.69 -22.70
CA GLU A 275 -11.50 12.93 -21.32
C GLU A 275 -12.92 12.43 -21.03
N LYS A 276 -13.85 12.64 -21.97
CA LYS A 276 -15.24 12.22 -21.85
C LYS A 276 -15.46 10.74 -22.14
N ALA A 277 -14.41 9.99 -22.51
CA ALA A 277 -14.50 8.57 -22.77
C ALA A 277 -15.03 7.80 -21.56
N LYS A 278 -16.05 6.96 -21.79
CA LYS A 278 -16.69 6.10 -20.78
C LYS A 278 -16.83 4.69 -21.34
N GLY A 279 -16.62 3.70 -20.48
CA GLY A 279 -16.88 2.31 -20.83
C GLY A 279 -18.37 2.04 -21.04
N GLN A 280 -18.67 1.01 -21.83
CA GLN A 280 -20.02 0.56 -22.10
C GLN A 280 -20.33 -0.72 -21.32
N ARG A 281 -21.52 -0.81 -20.73
CA ARG A 281 -21.93 -2.01 -20.00
C ARG A 281 -22.05 -3.18 -20.97
N GLY A 282 -21.26 -4.24 -20.76
CA GLY A 282 -21.23 -5.41 -21.64
C GLY A 282 -20.52 -5.18 -22.99
N GLY A 283 -19.81 -4.06 -23.13
CA GLY A 283 -19.06 -3.71 -24.34
C GLY A 283 -17.64 -3.25 -24.02
N ASP A 284 -17.15 -2.29 -24.79
CA ASP A 284 -15.79 -1.79 -24.64
C ASP A 284 -15.54 -1.13 -23.28
N THR A 285 -14.37 -1.42 -22.72
CA THR A 285 -13.90 -0.73 -21.52
C THR A 285 -13.50 0.72 -21.84
N LYS A 286 -13.48 1.58 -20.81
CA LYS A 286 -12.97 2.96 -20.94
C LYS A 286 -11.55 2.97 -21.51
N GLU A 287 -10.71 2.04 -21.07
CA GLU A 287 -9.33 1.89 -21.53
C GLU A 287 -9.26 1.59 -23.04
N THR A 288 -10.05 0.62 -23.50
CA THR A 288 -10.12 0.24 -24.93
C THR A 288 -10.53 1.43 -25.81
N ILE A 289 -11.49 2.23 -25.35
CA ILE A 289 -11.98 3.41 -26.08
C ILE A 289 -10.89 4.49 -26.15
N ILE A 290 -10.23 4.78 -25.03
CA ILE A 290 -9.13 5.75 -24.98
C ILE A 290 -7.98 5.34 -25.90
N ASN A 291 -7.54 4.07 -25.84
CA ASN A 291 -6.46 3.57 -26.69
C ASN A 291 -6.80 3.69 -28.18
N ARG A 292 -8.06 3.45 -28.57
CA ARG A 292 -8.52 3.61 -29.95
C ARG A 292 -8.50 5.07 -30.40
N LEU A 293 -8.94 5.99 -29.54
CA LEU A 293 -8.87 7.42 -29.82
C LEU A 293 -7.42 7.89 -29.98
N LEU A 294 -6.54 7.49 -29.06
CA LEU A 294 -5.12 7.83 -29.12
C LEU A 294 -4.46 7.31 -30.40
N ASN A 295 -4.68 6.03 -30.76
CA ASN A 295 -4.20 5.47 -32.03
C ASN A 295 -4.71 6.26 -33.24
N LYS A 296 -6.03 6.48 -33.32
CA LYS A 296 -6.64 7.24 -34.43
C LYS A 296 -6.05 8.64 -34.56
N PHE A 297 -5.92 9.37 -33.46
CA PHE A 297 -5.42 10.74 -33.50
C PHE A 297 -3.93 10.80 -33.81
N TYR A 298 -3.15 9.84 -33.32
CA TYR A 298 -1.73 9.73 -33.62
C TYR A 298 -1.48 9.36 -35.10
N GLU A 299 -2.27 8.44 -35.66
CA GLU A 299 -2.22 8.10 -37.10
C GLU A 299 -2.52 9.32 -37.97
N GLN A 300 -3.56 10.10 -37.62
CA GLN A 300 -3.88 11.35 -38.32
C GLN A 300 -2.72 12.36 -38.25
N PHE A 301 -2.11 12.52 -37.07
CA PHE A 301 -0.97 13.42 -36.88
C PHE A 301 0.23 13.00 -37.75
N THR A 302 0.59 11.72 -37.72
CA THR A 302 1.72 11.21 -38.51
C THR A 302 1.49 11.31 -40.02
N GLN A 303 0.25 11.15 -40.49
CA GLN A 303 -0.10 11.36 -41.90
C GLN A 303 0.05 12.83 -42.31
N SER A 304 -0.41 13.78 -41.49
CA SER A 304 -0.28 15.21 -41.79
C SER A 304 1.16 15.69 -41.87
N GLN A 305 2.06 15.10 -41.06
CA GLN A 305 3.49 15.42 -41.11
C GLN A 305 4.12 14.97 -42.43
N ARG A 306 3.75 13.79 -42.96
CA ARG A 306 4.28 13.27 -44.22
C ARG A 306 3.90 14.14 -45.41
N THR A 307 2.63 14.55 -45.48
CA THR A 307 2.13 15.42 -46.57
C THR A 307 2.73 16.82 -46.58
N SER A 308 3.26 17.31 -45.45
CA SER A 308 3.89 18.64 -45.35
C SER A 308 5.37 18.66 -45.77
N THR A 309 6.01 17.49 -45.90
CA THR A 309 7.42 17.35 -46.33
C THR A 309 7.57 17.11 -47.84
N ASP A 310 6.46 16.89 -48.55
CA ASP A 310 6.43 16.65 -50.00
C ASP A 310 6.02 17.90 -50.82
N GLU A 311 5.89 19.07 -50.16
CA GLU A 311 5.73 20.42 -50.76
C GLU A 311 6.99 21.27 -50.53
#